data_AF-W1XJP4-F1
#
_entry.id   AF-W1XJP4-F1
#
_cell.length_a   1.000
_cell.length_b   1.000
_cell.length_c   1.000
_cell.angle_alpha   90.00
_cell.angle_beta   90.00
_cell.angle_gamma   90.00
#
_symmetry.space_group_name_H-M   'P 1'
#
loop_
_entity.id
_entity.type
_entity.pdbx_description
1 polymer ?
#
loop_
_entity_poly.entity_id
_entity_poly.type
_entity_poly.pdbx_seq_one_letter_code
_entity_poly.pdbx_strand_id
1 'polypeptide(L)'
;PVAVLMMLFPELAMAAGKGDLMAKGQETVKATFGKNSSIVKWIVLAEVLVGAVMYMMTKNIKFLVGFAILSVFIAVGMSVAGF
;
A
#
# COMPACT_ATOMS: atom_id res chain seq x y z
N PRO A 1 10.86 -11.97 -38.62
CA PRO A 1 12.09 -11.77 -37.80
C PRO A 1 11.79 -11.40 -36.34
N VAL A 2 11.03 -10.34 -36.07
CA VAL A 2 10.74 -9.86 -34.70
C VAL A 2 9.83 -10.82 -33.90
N ALA A 3 8.84 -11.44 -34.54
CA ALA A 3 7.92 -12.38 -33.88
C ALA A 3 8.62 -13.63 -33.30
N VAL A 4 9.69 -14.11 -33.95
CA VAL A 4 10.49 -15.24 -33.47
C VAL A 4 11.28 -14.87 -32.22
N LEU A 5 11.81 -13.62 -32.17
CA LEU A 5 12.49 -13.09 -30.99
C LEU A 5 11.53 -12.89 -29.80
N MET A 6 10.27 -12.51 -30.07
CA MET A 6 9.24 -12.40 -29.03
C MET A 6 8.80 -13.75 -28.46
N MET A 7 8.83 -14.83 -29.26
CA MET A 7 8.56 -16.19 -28.77
C MET A 7 9.72 -16.76 -27.94
N LEU A 8 10.97 -16.40 -28.29
CA LEU A 8 12.16 -16.89 -27.60
C LEU A 8 12.40 -16.19 -26.24
N PHE A 9 11.90 -14.96 -26.08
CA PHE A 9 12.01 -14.18 -24.84
C PHE A 9 10.62 -13.65 -24.43
N PRO A 10 9.79 -14.48 -23.78
CA PRO A 10 8.42 -14.11 -23.41
C PRO A 10 8.36 -12.86 -22.54
N GLU A 11 9.36 -12.64 -21.68
CA GLU A 11 9.46 -11.44 -20.84
C GLU A 11 9.67 -10.15 -21.65
N LEU A 12 10.46 -10.19 -22.72
CA LEU A 12 10.65 -9.04 -23.60
C LEU A 12 9.39 -8.75 -24.43
N ALA A 13 8.67 -9.78 -24.84
CA ALA A 13 7.37 -9.63 -25.52
C ALA A 13 6.30 -9.03 -24.60
N MET A 14 6.26 -9.45 -23.33
CA MET A 14 5.35 -8.94 -22.31
C MET A 14 5.73 -7.53 -21.81
N ALA A 15 6.98 -7.12 -22.00
CA ALA A 15 7.46 -5.75 -21.78
C ALA A 15 7.15 -4.82 -22.98
N ALA A 16 7.20 -5.34 -24.21
CA ALA A 16 6.91 -4.56 -25.41
C ALA A 16 5.40 -4.30 -25.62
N GLY A 17 4.51 -5.18 -25.14
CA GLY A 17 3.06 -5.10 -25.34
C GLY A 17 2.26 -4.30 -24.31
N LYS A 18 2.87 -3.89 -23.19
CA LYS A 18 2.24 -3.06 -22.14
C LYS A 18 3.14 -1.86 -21.91
N GLY A 19 2.65 -0.66 -22.25
CA GLY A 19 3.41 0.59 -22.22
C GLY A 19 4.24 0.84 -20.96
N ASP A 20 5.21 1.74 -21.07
CA ASP A 20 6.24 2.14 -20.09
C ASP A 20 6.48 1.14 -18.94
N LEU A 21 7.65 0.48 -18.96
CA LEU A 21 8.12 -0.43 -17.91
C LEU A 21 8.05 0.19 -16.50
N MET A 22 8.17 1.52 -16.37
CA MET A 22 8.06 2.23 -15.10
C MET A 22 6.62 2.26 -14.54
N ALA A 23 5.60 2.09 -15.39
CA ALA A 23 4.20 2.07 -14.96
C ALA A 23 3.84 0.78 -14.20
N LYS A 24 4.44 -0.36 -14.55
CA LYS A 24 4.21 -1.64 -13.85
C LYS A 24 4.74 -1.64 -12.41
N GLY A 25 5.80 -0.90 -12.11
CA GLY A 25 6.34 -0.77 -10.75
C GLY A 25 5.36 -0.07 -9.80
N GLN A 26 4.66 0.96 -10.30
CA GLN A 26 3.68 1.73 -9.51
C GLN A 26 2.46 0.90 -9.11
N GLU A 27 1.99 0.01 -9.97
CA GLU A 27 0.88 -0.90 -9.68
C GLU A 27 1.20 -1.84 -8.52
N THR A 28 2.42 -2.40 -8.49
CA THR A 28 2.90 -3.26 -7.39
C THR A 28 3.01 -2.49 -6.07
N VAL A 29 3.51 -1.25 -6.10
CA VAL A 29 3.60 -0.39 -4.91
C VAL A 29 2.20 -0.05 -4.38
N LYS A 30 1.26 0.30 -5.26
CA LYS A 30 -0.15 0.54 -4.90
C LYS A 30 -0.82 -0.72 -4.34
N ALA A 31 -0.54 -1.90 -4.89
CA ALA A 31 -1.08 -3.15 -4.33
C ALA A 31 -0.54 -3.43 -2.92
N THR A 32 0.72 -3.09 -2.66
CA THR A 32 1.42 -3.39 -1.40
C THR A 32 1.16 -2.37 -0.30
N PHE A 33 1.09 -1.08 -0.63
CA PHE A 33 0.93 0.01 0.34
C PHE A 33 -0.36 0.80 0.17
N GLY A 34 -1.20 0.42 -0.80
CA GLY A 34 -2.53 0.94 -1.08
C GLY A 34 -3.41 1.10 0.17
N LYS A 35 -4.35 2.05 0.13
CA LYS A 35 -5.37 2.27 1.17
C LYS A 35 -6.09 0.98 1.60
N ASN A 36 -6.28 0.04 0.67
CA ASN A 36 -6.97 -1.23 0.90
C ASN A 36 -6.01 -2.43 1.11
N SER A 37 -4.71 -2.18 1.20
CA SER A 37 -3.70 -3.23 1.29
C SER A 37 -3.66 -3.89 2.66
N SER A 38 -3.17 -5.13 2.69
CA SER A 38 -2.94 -5.89 3.91
C SER A 38 -2.03 -5.15 4.89
N ILE A 39 -1.01 -4.43 4.42
CA ILE A 39 -0.10 -3.66 5.28
C ILE A 39 -0.87 -2.60 6.06
N VAL A 40 -1.74 -1.82 5.39
CA VAL A 40 -2.57 -0.80 6.03
C VAL A 40 -3.49 -1.42 7.08
N LYS A 41 -4.10 -2.57 6.77
CA LYS A 41 -4.96 -3.29 7.73
C LYS A 41 -4.20 -3.74 8.97
N TRP A 42 -2.97 -4.26 8.82
CA TRP A 42 -2.14 -4.68 9.95
C TRP A 42 -1.70 -3.51 10.83
N ILE A 43 -1.34 -2.37 10.23
CA ILE A 43 -0.97 -1.16 10.98
C ILE A 43 -2.17 -0.66 11.80
N VAL A 44 -3.36 -0.59 11.18
CA VAL A 44 -4.58 -0.16 11.86
C VAL A 44 -4.95 -1.12 12.99
N LEU A 45 -4.80 -2.43 12.79
CA LEU A 45 -5.06 -3.43 13.82
C LEU A 45 -4.08 -3.30 15.00
N ALA A 46 -2.80 -3.07 14.73
CA ALA A 46 -1.81 -2.83 15.77
C ALA A 46 -2.13 -1.57 16.59
N GLU A 47 -2.53 -0.48 15.95
CA GLU A 47 -2.93 0.77 16.62
C GLU A 47 -4.11 0.53 17.57
N VAL A 48 -5.15 -0.18 17.11
CA VAL A 48 -6.33 -0.47 17.94
C VAL A 48 -5.96 -1.32 19.15
N LEU A 49 -5.12 -2.34 18.98
CA LEU A 49 -4.70 -3.22 20.07
C LEU A 49 -3.84 -2.47 21.10
N VAL A 50 -2.83 -1.72 20.65
CA VAL A 50 -1.97 -0.92 21.53
C VAL A 50 -2.78 0.17 22.22
N GLY A 51 -3.64 0.87 21.50
CA GLY A 51 -4.53 1.89 22.04
C GLY A 51 -5.46 1.34 23.12
N ALA A 52 -6.05 0.16 22.90
CA ALA A 52 -6.90 -0.50 23.88
C ALA A 52 -6.14 -0.91 25.15
N VAL A 53 -4.97 -1.54 25.01
CA VAL A 53 -4.13 -1.94 26.16
C VAL A 53 -3.69 -0.73 26.96
N MET A 54 -3.16 0.29 26.29
CA MET A 54 -2.68 1.51 26.95
C MET A 54 -3.81 2.31 27.58
N TYR A 55 -5.00 2.31 26.99
CA TYR A 55 -6.19 2.89 27.62
C TYR A 55 -6.59 2.15 28.89
N MET A 56 -6.55 0.81 28.90
CA MET A 56 -6.86 0.05 30.11
C MET A 56 -5.88 0.34 31.25
N MET A 57 -4.59 0.50 30.94
CA MET A 57 -3.54 0.76 31.93
C MET A 57 -3.51 2.22 32.42
N THR A 58 -3.67 3.19 31.52
CA THR A 58 -3.45 4.61 31.84
C THR A 58 -4.75 5.41 31.98
N LYS A 59 -5.88 4.86 31.52
CA LYS A 59 -7.21 5.50 31.47
C LYS A 59 -7.23 6.85 30.73
N ASN A 60 -6.19 7.15 29.95
CA ASN A 60 -6.07 8.40 29.21
C ASN A 60 -6.57 8.22 27.78
N ILE A 61 -7.41 9.15 27.32
CA ILE A 61 -8.02 9.12 25.97
C ILE A 61 -7.00 9.38 24.85
N LYS A 62 -5.79 9.85 25.18
CA LYS A 62 -4.74 10.25 24.23
C LYS A 62 -4.44 9.16 23.18
N PHE A 63 -4.50 7.89 23.57
CA PHE A 63 -4.21 6.76 22.68
C PHE A 63 -5.37 6.37 21.75
N LEU A 64 -6.61 6.81 22.04
CA LEU A 64 -7.76 6.57 21.15
C LEU A 64 -7.81 7.58 20.00
N VAL A 65 -7.26 8.78 20.21
CA VAL A 65 -7.15 9.81 19.17
C VAL A 65 -6.19 9.38 18.05
N GLY A 66 -5.22 8.52 18.37
CA GLY A 66 -4.26 7.99 17.42
C GLY A 66 -4.92 7.31 16.21
N PHE A 67 -5.99 6.53 16.42
CA PHE A 67 -6.75 5.91 15.33
C PHE A 67 -7.32 6.93 14.32
N ALA A 68 -7.88 8.04 14.82
CA ALA A 68 -8.43 9.09 13.97
C ALA A 68 -7.32 9.78 13.15
N ILE A 69 -6.19 10.09 13.79
CA ILE A 69 -5.04 10.71 13.11
C ILE A 69 -4.46 9.76 12.05
N LEU A 70 -4.27 8.49 12.40
CA LEU A 70 -3.65 7.48 11.55
C LEU A 70 -4.52 7.20 10.31
N SER A 71 -5.84 7.16 10.46
CA SER A 71 -6.77 6.97 9.33
C SER A 71 -6.75 8.15 8.33
N VAL A 72 -6.74 9.39 8.82
CA VAL A 72 -6.64 10.59 7.97
C VAL A 72 -5.26 10.66 7.31
N PHE A 73 -4.20 10.33 8.06
CA PHE A 73 -2.84 10.30 7.54
C PHE A 73 -2.69 9.32 6.37
N ILE A 74 -3.23 8.10 6.48
CA ILE A 74 -3.22 7.14 5.38
C ILE A 74 -4.03 7.66 4.19
N ALA A 75 -5.21 8.23 4.43
CA ALA A 75 -6.07 8.73 3.36
C ALA A 75 -5.40 9.84 2.53
N VAL A 76 -4.83 10.84 3.22
CA VAL A 76 -4.14 11.98 2.60
C VAL A 76 -2.78 11.57 2.03
N GLY A 77 -1.97 10.80 2.78
CA GLY A 77 -0.65 10.36 2.34
C GLY A 77 -0.72 9.55 1.04
N MET A 78 -1.73 8.69 0.90
CA MET A 78 -1.94 7.92 -0.32
C MET A 78 -2.46 8.79 -1.48
N SER A 79 -3.27 9.81 -1.18
CA SER A 79 -3.68 10.81 -2.18
C SER A 79 -2.50 11.61 -2.72
N VAL A 80 -1.53 11.98 -1.88
CA VAL A 80 -0.31 12.71 -2.30
C VAL A 80 0.62 11.81 -3.11
N ALA A 81 0.73 10.54 -2.74
CA ALA A 81 1.54 9.55 -3.47
C ALA A 81 0.94 9.13 -4.83
N GLY A 82 -0.27 9.60 -5.18
CA GLY A 82 -0.91 9.29 -6.45
C GLY A 82 -1.61 7.92 -6.49
N PHE A 83 -2.01 7.38 -5.32
CA PHE A 83 -2.54 6.03 -5.18
C PHE A 83 -3.97 5.95 -4.62
#